data_AF-A0A962I6W0-F1
#
_entry.id   AF-A0A962I6W0-F1
#
_cell.length_a   1.000
_cell.length_b   1.000
_cell.length_c   1.000
_cell.angle_alpha   90.00
_cell.angle_beta   90.00
_cell.angle_gamma   90.00
#
_symmetry.space_group_name_H-M   'P 1'
#
loop_
_entity.id
_entity.type
_entity.pdbx_description
1 polymer ?
#
loop_
_entity_poly.entity_id
_entity_poly.type
_entity_poly.pdbx_seq_one_letter_code
_entity_poly.pdbx_strand_id
1 'polypeptide(L)' 'AQLSGLSAEVRQKLQAVRPSTLGQAGRIPGVTPAAVSLLLIHLQRRPSRVA' A
#
# COMPACT_ATOMS: atom_id res chain seq x y z
N ALA A 1 -9.64 8.22 1.91
CA ALA A 1 -9.30 7.30 3.01
C ALA A 1 -7.80 7.34 3.25
N GLN A 2 -7.36 7.90 4.38
CA GLN A 2 -5.98 7.75 4.82
C GLN A 2 -5.78 6.31 5.31
N LEU A 3 -4.69 5.67 4.89
CA LEU A 3 -4.30 4.34 5.37
C LEU A 3 -3.74 4.48 6.79
N SER A 4 -4.58 4.27 7.79
CA SER A 4 -4.16 4.18 9.19
C SER A 4 -3.14 3.03 9.35
N GLY A 5 -2.03 3.30 10.05
CA GLY A 5 -0.95 2.34 10.27
C GLY A 5 0.25 2.44 9.31
N LEU A 6 0.19 3.28 8.26
CA LEU A 6 1.38 3.61 7.47
C LEU A 6 2.10 4.84 8.02
N SER A 7 3.42 4.78 8.11
CA SER A 7 4.25 5.94 8.46
C SER A 7 4.17 7.03 7.39
N ALA A 8 4.48 8.27 7.77
CA ALA A 8 4.51 9.40 6.84
C ALA A 8 5.50 9.16 5.69
N GLU A 9 6.68 8.60 6.00
CA GLU A 9 7.71 8.27 5.01
C GLU A 9 7.22 7.24 3.99
N VAL A 10 6.62 6.13 4.45
CA VAL A 10 6.07 5.11 3.56
C VAL A 10 4.96 5.69 2.69
N ARG A 11 4.10 6.54 3.24
CA ARG A 11 3.05 7.23 2.47
C ARG A 11 3.64 8.13 1.39
N GLN A 12 4.65 8.94 1.71
CA GLN A 12 5.32 9.80 0.72
C GLN A 12 5.97 8.97 -0.39
N LYS A 13 6.68 7.89 -0.04
CA LYS A 13 7.31 6.99 -1.01
C LYS A 13 6.29 6.34 -1.95
N LEU A 14 5.19 5.82 -1.40
CA LEU A 14 4.10 5.25 -2.20
C LEU A 14 3.43 6.30 -3.10
N GLN A 15 3.27 7.54 -2.62
CA GLN A 15 2.70 8.64 -3.41
C GLN A 15 3.63 9.10 -4.53
N ALA A 16 4.94 9.07 -4.31
CA ALA A 16 5.96 9.45 -5.30
C ALA A 16 6.11 8.37 -6.38
N VAL A 17 6.24 7.10 -5.98
CA VAL A 17 6.46 5.98 -6.92
C VAL A 17 5.17 5.56 -7.63
N ARG A 18 4.02 5.65 -6.95
CA ARG A 18 2.70 5.18 -7.43
C ARG A 18 2.76 3.75 -8.02
N PRO A 19 3.14 2.75 -7.21
CA PRO A 19 3.28 1.39 -7.69
C PRO A 19 1.94 0.84 -8.21
N SER A 20 1.96 0.16 -9.35
CA SER A 20 0.79 -0.46 -9.97
C SER A 20 0.40 -1.78 -9.30
N THR A 21 1.34 -2.41 -8.59
CA THR A 21 1.15 -3.69 -7.90
C THR A 21 1.73 -3.65 -6.50
N LEU A 22 1.21 -4.53 -5.63
CA LEU A 22 1.76 -4.73 -4.28
C LEU A 22 3.19 -5.27 -4.31
N GLY A 23 3.51 -6.12 -5.30
CA GLY A 23 4.87 -6.62 -5.51
C GLY A 23 5.85 -5.50 -5.85
N GLN A 24 5.42 -4.51 -6.64
CA GLN A 24 6.22 -3.30 -6.88
C GLN A 24 6.34 -2.44 -5.61
N ALA A 25 5.24 -2.26 -4.86
CA ALA A 25 5.25 -1.51 -3.61
C ALA A 25 6.25 -2.09 -2.59
N GLY A 26 6.30 -3.42 -2.46
CA GLY A 26 7.22 -4.11 -1.55
C GLY A 26 8.70 -4.02 -1.93
N ARG A 27 9.02 -3.61 -3.16
CA ARG A 27 10.41 -3.39 -3.61
C ARG A 27 10.90 -1.96 -3.40
N ILE A 28 10.03 -1.04 -2.99
CA ILE A 28 10.41 0.35 -2.73
C ILE A 28 11.27 0.40 -1.45
N PRO A 29 12.47 0.99 -1.48
CA PRO A 29 13.34 1.07 -0.30
C PRO A 29 12.64 1.71 0.90
N GLY A 30 12.70 1.05 2.05
CA GLY A 30 12.04 1.49 3.29
C GLY A 30 10.54 1.23 3.35
N VAL A 31 9.95 0.56 2.34
CA VAL A 31 8.63 -0.08 2.50
C VAL A 31 8.83 -1.44 3.14
N THR A 32 8.13 -1.69 4.24
CA THR A 32 8.24 -2.94 5.01
C THR A 32 7.17 -3.95 4.60
N PRO A 33 7.39 -5.26 4.87
CA PRO A 33 6.35 -6.27 4.66
C PRO A 33 5.04 -5.95 5.39
N ALA A 34 5.11 -5.38 6.60
CA ALA A 34 3.93 -4.94 7.35
C ALA A 34 3.13 -3.85 6.62
N ALA A 35 3.81 -2.89 5.98
CA ALA A 35 3.14 -1.89 5.16
C ALA A 35 2.43 -2.51 3.95
N VAL A 36 3.04 -3.50 3.30
CA VAL A 36 2.42 -4.24 2.20
C VAL A 36 1.18 -5.02 2.67
N SER A 37 1.23 -5.65 3.83
CA SER A 37 0.07 -6.31 4.44
C SER A 37 -1.09 -5.33 4.72
N LEU A 38 -0.78 -4.11 5.19
CA LEU A 38 -1.81 -3.08 5.39
C LEU A 38 -2.44 -2.64 4.06
N LEU A 39 -1.64 -2.51 2.99
CA LEU A 39 -2.16 -2.22 1.65
C LEU A 39 -3.10 -3.34 1.16
N LEU A 40 -2.74 -4.61 1.36
CA LEU A 40 -3.58 -5.77 1.04
C LEU A 40 -4.94 -5.71 1.75
N ILE A 41 -4.93 -5.53 3.08
CA ILE A 41 -6.16 -5.46 3.89
C ILE A 41 -7.05 -4.30 3.42
N HIS A 42 -6.46 -3.15 3.10
CA HIS A 42 -7.20 -2.00 2.61
C HIS A 42 -7.81 -2.20 1.23
N LEU A 43 -7.12 -2.90 0.33
CA LEU A 43 -7.66 -3.28 -0.97
C LEU A 43 -8.82 -4.28 -0.83
N GLN A 44 -8.69 -5.26 0.08
CA GLN A 44 -9.72 -6.28 0.33
C GLN A 44 -10.99 -5.70 0.97
N ARG A 45 -10.84 -4.65 1.79
CA ARG A 45 -11.96 -3.91 2.40
C ARG A 45 -12.77 -3.08 1.41
N ARG A 46 -12.22 -2.80 0.23
CA ARG A 46 -13.02 -2.25 -0.87
C ARG A 46 -13.76 -3.43 -1.48
N PRO A 47 -15.11 -3.46 -1.48
CA PRO A 47 -15.83 -4.54 -2.14
C PRO A 47 -15.38 -4.58 -3.59
N SER A 48 -14.63 -5.62 -3.94
CA SER A 48 -14.29 -5.95 -5.31
C SER A 48 -15.62 -6.18 -6.01
N ARG A 49 -16.15 -5.17 -6.71
CA ARG A 49 -17.22 -5.39 -7.69
C ARG A 49 -16.57 -6.16 -8.84
N VAL A 50 -16.45 -7.46 -8.67
CA VAL A 50 -16.36 -8.38 -9.78
C VAL A 50 -17.81 -8.53 -10.23
N ALA A 51 -18.13 -7.87 -11.34
CA ALA A 51 -19.39 -8.08 -12.05
C ALA A 51 -19.42 -9.48 -12.66
#